data_AF-A0ABD4A7V5-F1
#
_entry.id   AF-A0ABD4A7V5-F1
#
_cell.length_a   1.000
_cell.length_b   1.000
_cell.length_c   1.000
_cell.angle_alpha   90.00
_cell.angle_beta   90.00
_cell.angle_gamma   90.00
#
_symmetry.space_group_name_H-M   'P 1'
#
loop_
_entity.id
_entity.type
_entity.pdbx_description
1 polymer ?
#
loop_
_entity_poly.entity_id
_entity_poly.type
_entity_poly.pdbx_seq_one_letter_code
_entity_poly.pdbx_strand_id
1 'polypeptide(L)'
;MNRKELQELAEIRIKEAEILLKSECYDGAYYMAGYSIECALKAWIAKSTKEHDFPDKKIADKVHTHDLVRLLGVLDVQVPEEIKFYWFIVKDWSEKARYEKYSMVEASDLLAAINDPTEGVFKWIEEHW
;
A
#
# COMPACT_ATOMS: atom_id res chain seq x y z
N MET A 1 13.89 3.32 -8.65
CA MET A 1 13.62 2.85 -7.28
C MET A 1 13.68 1.33 -7.31
N ASN A 2 14.50 0.71 -6.46
CA ASN A 2 14.63 -0.74 -6.36
C ASN A 2 13.70 -1.32 -5.27
N ARG A 3 13.63 -2.65 -5.16
CA ARG A 3 12.77 -3.35 -4.18
C ARG A 3 13.03 -2.91 -2.74
N LYS A 4 14.29 -2.80 -2.33
CA LYS A 4 14.67 -2.44 -0.96
C LYS A 4 14.24 -1.01 -0.62
N GLU A 5 14.45 -0.08 -1.55
CA GLU A 5 14.00 1.32 -1.40
C GLU A 5 12.47 1.41 -1.25
N LEU A 6 11.71 0.56 -1.97
CA LEU A 6 10.25 0.50 -1.86
C LEU A 6 9.78 -0.06 -0.50
N GLN A 7 10.47 -1.08 0.03
CA GLN A 7 10.18 -1.65 1.36
C GLN A 7 10.43 -0.60 2.45
N GLU A 8 11.62 0.02 2.44
CA GLU A 8 11.99 1.09 3.37
C GLU A 8 11.00 2.26 3.29
N LEU A 9 10.59 2.65 2.08
CA LEU A 9 9.61 3.72 1.89
C LEU A 9 8.24 3.36 2.47
N ALA A 10 7.77 2.13 2.28
CA ALA A 10 6.49 1.70 2.82
C ALA A 10 6.47 1.76 4.36
N GLU A 11 7.51 1.27 5.03
CA GLU A 11 7.67 1.36 6.48
C GLU A 11 7.71 2.81 6.98
N ILE A 12 8.46 3.68 6.30
CA ILE A 12 8.54 5.11 6.62
C ILE A 12 7.16 5.77 6.50
N ARG A 13 6.38 5.44 5.45
CA ARG A 13 5.06 6.02 5.23
C ARG A 13 4.04 5.59 6.28
N ILE A 14 4.11 4.34 6.78
CA ILE A 14 3.31 3.91 7.93
C ILE A 14 3.66 4.73 9.16
N LYS A 15 4.95 4.84 9.48
CA LYS A 15 5.42 5.61 10.63
C LYS A 15 4.98 7.07 10.56
N GLU A 16 5.09 7.68 9.39
CA GLU A 16 4.61 9.05 9.18
C GLU A 16 3.09 9.15 9.36
N ALA A 17 2.31 8.21 8.81
CA ALA A 17 0.86 8.19 8.96
C ALA A 17 0.44 8.11 10.44
N GLU A 18 1.10 7.28 11.24
CA GLU A 18 0.87 7.20 12.68
C GLU A 18 1.18 8.50 13.42
N ILE A 19 2.30 9.16 13.09
CA ILE A 19 2.68 10.44 13.68
C ILE A 19 1.67 11.52 13.31
N LEU A 20 1.25 11.57 12.05
CA LEU A 20 0.28 12.53 11.54
C LEU A 20 -1.09 12.34 12.19
N LEU A 21 -1.55 11.09 12.35
CA LEU A 21 -2.82 10.78 13.02
C LEU A 21 -2.80 11.25 14.48
N LYS A 22 -1.72 10.97 15.21
CA LYS A 22 -1.51 11.45 16.60
C LYS A 22 -1.44 12.97 16.72
N SER A 23 -1.04 13.64 15.63
CA SER A 23 -0.94 15.11 15.55
C SER A 23 -2.18 15.76 14.94
N GLU A 24 -3.29 15.03 14.84
CA GLU A 24 -4.57 15.50 14.28
C GLU A 24 -4.51 15.94 12.80
N CYS A 25 -3.45 15.54 12.09
CA CYS A 25 -3.23 15.82 10.68
C CYS A 25 -3.84 14.70 9.80
N TYR A 26 -5.17 14.55 9.88
CA TYR A 26 -5.88 13.39 9.33
C TYR A 26 -5.76 13.22 7.82
N ASP A 27 -5.83 14.31 7.04
CA ASP A 27 -5.66 14.28 5.59
C ASP A 27 -4.30 13.68 5.21
N GLY A 28 -3.24 14.14 5.90
CA GLY A 28 -1.88 13.65 5.70
C GLY A 28 -1.70 12.21 6.17
N ALA A 29 -2.34 11.83 7.28
CA ALA A 29 -2.31 10.47 7.79
C ALA A 29 -2.94 9.49 6.79
N TYR A 30 -4.16 9.79 6.32
CA TYR A 30 -4.87 8.98 5.33
C TYR A 30 -4.08 8.86 4.02
N TYR A 31 -3.53 9.98 3.55
CA TYR A 31 -2.69 10.02 2.35
C TYR A 31 -1.45 9.13 2.48
N MET A 32 -0.66 9.30 3.55
CA MET A 32 0.57 8.52 3.75
C MET A 32 0.27 7.04 4.00
N ALA A 33 -0.84 6.73 4.69
CA ALA A 33 -1.26 5.36 4.97
C ALA A 33 -1.47 4.57 3.67
N GLY A 34 -2.25 5.07 2.71
CA GLY A 34 -2.43 4.33 1.45
C GLY A 34 -1.17 4.28 0.57
N TYR A 35 -0.31 5.31 0.62
CA TYR A 35 0.99 5.27 -0.06
C TYR A 35 1.90 4.15 0.44
N SER A 36 1.80 3.74 1.71
CA SER A 36 2.60 2.62 2.21
C SER A 36 2.22 1.32 1.49
N ILE A 37 0.93 1.08 1.29
CA ILE A 37 0.42 -0.10 0.57
C ILE A 37 0.81 -0.07 -0.90
N GLU A 38 0.76 1.10 -1.55
CA GLU A 38 1.27 1.24 -2.92
C GLU A 38 2.75 0.84 -3.01
N CYS A 39 3.58 1.40 -2.11
CA CYS A 39 5.01 1.07 -2.06
C CYS A 39 5.21 -0.42 -1.81
N ALA A 40 4.38 -1.02 -0.96
CA ALA A 40 4.48 -2.42 -0.62
C ALA A 40 4.13 -3.38 -1.77
N LEU A 41 3.03 -3.13 -2.45
CA LEU A 41 2.66 -3.87 -3.65
C LEU A 41 3.73 -3.73 -4.74
N LYS A 42 4.31 -2.54 -4.90
CA LYS A 42 5.38 -2.32 -5.88
C LYS A 42 6.67 -3.07 -5.52
N ALA A 43 7.00 -3.17 -4.23
CA ALA A 43 8.12 -4.00 -3.76
C ALA A 43 7.86 -5.49 -4.04
N TRP A 44 6.64 -5.97 -3.81
CA TRP A 44 6.25 -7.34 -4.14
C TRP A 44 6.36 -7.62 -5.65
N ILE A 45 5.88 -6.70 -6.49
CA ILE A 45 6.03 -6.84 -7.95
C ILE A 45 7.51 -6.86 -8.35
N ALA A 46 8.34 -6.00 -7.74
CA ALA A 46 9.77 -5.95 -8.01
C ALA A 46 10.50 -7.24 -7.61
N LYS A 47 10.04 -7.96 -6.58
CA LYS A 47 10.55 -9.31 -6.24
C LYS A 47 10.21 -10.34 -7.31
N SER A 48 9.02 -10.23 -7.90
CA SER A 48 8.52 -11.16 -8.91
C SER A 48 9.17 -10.98 -10.29
N THR A 49 9.85 -9.85 -10.51
CA THR A 49 10.67 -9.61 -11.71
C THR A 49 12.11 -10.05 -11.45
N LYS A 50 12.61 -11.07 -12.17
CA LYS A 50 14.02 -11.52 -12.02
C LYS A 50 14.99 -10.41 -12.40
N GLU A 51 16.10 -10.32 -11.66
CA GLU A 51 17.20 -9.34 -11.82
C GLU A 51 17.84 -9.30 -13.23
N HIS A 52 17.53 -10.29 -14.09
CA HIS A 52 18.00 -10.39 -15.47
C HIS A 52 16.89 -10.62 -16.51
N ASP A 53 15.63 -10.73 -16.09
CA ASP A 53 14.51 -10.60 -17.02
C ASP A 53 14.25 -9.11 -17.15
N PHE A 54 14.47 -8.56 -18.35
CA PHE A 54 14.06 -7.20 -18.66
C PHE A 54 12.58 -7.09 -18.26
N PRO A 55 12.19 -6.15 -17.38
CA PRO A 55 10.77 -5.96 -17.10
C PRO A 55 10.14 -5.65 -18.45
N ASP A 56 9.33 -6.59 -18.93
CA ASP A 56 8.58 -6.47 -20.17
C ASP A 56 8.01 -5.05 -20.14
N LYS A 57 8.28 -4.17 -21.12
CA LYS A 57 7.98 -2.72 -21.01
C LYS A 57 6.55 -2.44 -20.49
N LYS A 58 5.66 -3.39 -20.78
CA LYS A 58 4.28 -3.49 -20.28
C LYS A 58 4.16 -3.56 -18.75
N ILE A 59 5.02 -4.26 -18.03
CA ILE A 59 5.07 -4.32 -16.56
C ILE A 59 5.50 -2.98 -15.99
N ALA A 60 6.54 -2.34 -16.55
CA ALA A 60 6.95 -1.00 -16.12
C ALA A 60 5.78 0.00 -16.24
N ASP A 61 5.11 0.05 -17.39
CA ASP A 61 3.95 0.91 -17.62
C ASP A 61 2.76 0.58 -16.70
N LYS A 62 2.54 -0.70 -16.37
CA LYS A 62 1.48 -1.14 -15.44
C LYS A 62 1.79 -0.81 -13.99
N VAL A 63 3.06 -0.80 -13.58
CA VAL A 63 3.52 -0.50 -12.22
C VAL A 63 3.57 1.01 -11.95
N HIS A 64 3.58 1.84 -13.01
CA HIS A 64 3.44 3.30 -12.88
C HIS A 64 2.02 3.77 -12.52
N THR A 65 1.08 2.86 -12.30
CA THR A 65 -0.24 3.19 -11.72
C THR A 65 -0.16 3.44 -10.21
N HIS A 66 -1.15 4.17 -9.70
CA HIS A 66 -1.43 4.38 -8.27
C HIS A 66 -2.67 3.60 -7.80
N ASP A 67 -3.23 2.76 -8.68
CA ASP A 67 -4.39 1.93 -8.42
C ASP A 67 -3.98 0.61 -7.75
N LEU A 68 -4.33 0.44 -6.48
CA LEU A 68 -3.95 -0.71 -5.66
C LEU A 68 -4.51 -2.03 -6.20
N VAL A 69 -5.73 -2.02 -6.76
CA VAL A 69 -6.38 -3.21 -7.33
C VAL A 69 -5.64 -3.66 -8.59
N ARG A 70 -5.23 -2.71 -9.43
CA ARG A 70 -4.42 -3.02 -10.62
C ARG A 70 -3.04 -3.53 -10.25
N LEU A 71 -2.39 -2.94 -9.26
CA LEU A 71 -1.09 -3.42 -8.77
C LEU A 71 -1.20 -4.86 -8.25
N LEU A 72 -2.23 -5.17 -7.47
CA LEU A 72 -2.48 -6.54 -7.02
C LEU A 72 -2.78 -7.49 -8.20
N GLY A 73 -3.53 -7.02 -9.20
CA GLY A 73 -3.81 -7.78 -10.43
C GLY A 73 -2.56 -8.10 -11.27
N VAL A 74 -1.48 -7.30 -11.18
CA VAL A 74 -0.19 -7.62 -11.82
C VAL A 74 0.47 -8.84 -11.18
N LEU A 75 0.24 -9.06 -9.89
CA LEU A 75 0.77 -10.21 -9.14
C LEU A 75 -0.01 -11.50 -9.40
N ASP A 76 -1.22 -11.41 -9.98
CA ASP A 76 -2.13 -12.54 -10.22
C ASP A 76 -2.44 -13.35 -8.93
N VAL A 77 -2.54 -12.65 -7.80
CA VAL A 77 -2.83 -13.24 -6.48
C VAL A 77 -4.26 -12.97 -6.05
N GLN A 78 -4.85 -13.94 -5.36
CA GLN A 78 -6.15 -13.76 -4.70
C GLN A 78 -5.95 -13.30 -3.26
N VAL A 79 -6.81 -12.39 -2.81
CA VAL A 79 -6.83 -11.90 -1.43
C VAL A 79 -7.36 -13.02 -0.52
N PRO A 80 -6.57 -13.50 0.47
CA PRO A 80 -7.01 -14.49 1.46
C PRO A 80 -8.29 -14.06 2.20
N GLU A 81 -9.13 -15.02 2.59
CA GLU A 81 -10.41 -14.73 3.26
C GLU A 81 -10.21 -13.94 4.55
N GLU A 82 -9.16 -14.25 5.28
CA GLU A 82 -8.79 -13.67 6.56
C GLU A 82 -8.55 -12.17 6.47
N ILE A 83 -8.07 -11.67 5.32
CA ILE A 83 -7.74 -10.26 5.13
C ILE A 83 -8.74 -9.52 4.24
N LYS A 84 -9.74 -10.21 3.66
CA LYS A 84 -10.66 -9.64 2.68
C LYS A 84 -11.38 -8.40 3.19
N PHE A 85 -11.75 -8.40 4.47
CA PHE A 85 -12.41 -7.26 5.10
C PHE A 85 -11.50 -6.02 5.12
N TYR A 86 -10.25 -6.16 5.59
CA TYR A 86 -9.30 -5.06 5.59
C TYR A 86 -8.87 -4.63 4.20
N TRP A 87 -8.71 -5.57 3.26
CA TRP A 87 -8.49 -5.24 1.86
C TRP A 87 -9.65 -4.42 1.28
N PHE A 88 -10.90 -4.73 1.65
CA PHE A 88 -12.06 -3.97 1.18
C PHE A 88 -12.00 -2.49 1.59
N ILE A 89 -11.44 -2.19 2.76
CA ILE A 89 -11.24 -0.82 3.26
C ILE A 89 -10.08 -0.15 2.50
N VAL A 90 -8.96 -0.86 2.35
CA VAL A 90 -7.71 -0.30 1.78
C VAL A 90 -7.81 -0.06 0.28
N LYS A 91 -8.45 -0.98 -0.47
CA LYS A 91 -8.42 -0.98 -1.95
C LYS A 91 -9.00 0.29 -2.61
N ASP A 92 -9.84 1.02 -1.88
CA ASP A 92 -10.53 2.21 -2.39
C ASP A 92 -9.70 3.50 -2.24
N TRP A 93 -8.55 3.41 -1.56
CA TRP A 93 -7.58 4.50 -1.52
C TRP A 93 -7.05 4.84 -2.92
N SER A 94 -6.77 6.13 -3.16
CA SER A 94 -6.07 6.59 -4.37
C SER A 94 -5.23 7.83 -4.09
N GLU A 95 -4.33 8.18 -5.02
CA GLU A 95 -3.47 9.36 -4.93
C GLU A 95 -4.25 10.69 -4.88
N LYS A 96 -5.54 10.67 -5.27
CA LYS A 96 -6.46 11.82 -5.17
C LYS A 96 -6.67 12.27 -3.74
N ALA A 97 -6.43 11.39 -2.77
CA ALA A 97 -6.47 11.72 -1.34
C ALA A 97 -5.61 12.95 -0.99
N ARG A 98 -4.59 13.27 -1.81
CA ARG A 98 -3.79 14.50 -1.70
C ARG A 98 -4.63 15.79 -1.72
N TYR A 99 -5.76 15.78 -2.42
CA TYR A 99 -6.60 16.95 -2.68
C TYR A 99 -7.96 16.86 -1.99
N GLU A 100 -8.19 15.82 -1.18
CA GLU A 100 -9.45 15.57 -0.48
C GLU A 100 -9.30 15.84 1.02
N LYS A 101 -10.44 15.79 1.73
CA LYS A 101 -10.51 15.97 3.17
C LYS A 101 -11.00 14.69 3.82
N TYR A 102 -10.34 14.29 4.90
CA TYR A 102 -10.65 13.09 5.65
C TYR A 102 -10.82 13.40 7.13
N SER A 103 -11.77 12.71 7.74
CA SER A 103 -12.02 12.75 9.16
C SER A 103 -11.00 11.91 9.93
N MET A 104 -10.98 12.12 11.25
CA MET A 104 -10.25 11.25 12.18
C MET A 104 -10.64 9.77 12.02
N VAL A 105 -11.93 9.49 11.83
CA VAL A 105 -12.46 8.13 11.71
C VAL A 105 -11.93 7.47 10.44
N GLU A 106 -12.05 8.13 9.28
CA GLU A 106 -11.55 7.59 8.01
C GLU A 106 -10.04 7.32 8.04
N ALA A 107 -9.24 8.24 8.59
CA ALA A 107 -7.80 8.05 8.74
C ALA A 107 -7.46 6.90 9.71
N SER A 108 -8.20 6.79 10.81
CA SER A 108 -7.99 5.72 11.80
C SER A 108 -8.40 4.35 11.26
N ASP A 109 -9.53 4.27 10.58
CA ASP A 109 -10.04 3.02 10.00
C ASP A 109 -9.11 2.48 8.92
N LEU A 110 -8.62 3.37 8.02
CA LEU A 110 -7.64 2.98 7.01
C LEU A 110 -6.35 2.48 7.67
N LEU A 111 -5.82 3.22 8.65
CA LEU A 111 -4.57 2.84 9.30
C LEU A 111 -4.71 1.54 10.12
N ALA A 112 -5.86 1.31 10.75
CA ALA A 112 -6.16 0.06 11.44
C ALA A 112 -6.20 -1.13 10.48
N ALA A 113 -6.86 -0.99 9.32
CA ALA A 113 -6.90 -2.03 8.29
C ALA A 113 -5.51 -2.36 7.71
N ILE A 114 -4.62 -1.38 7.67
CA ILE A 114 -3.24 -1.54 7.21
C ILE A 114 -2.38 -2.23 8.29
N ASN A 115 -2.44 -1.75 9.53
CA ASN A 115 -1.51 -2.10 10.61
C ASN A 115 -1.99 -3.22 11.54
N ASP A 116 -3.15 -3.84 11.31
CA ASP A 116 -3.61 -4.94 12.16
C ASP A 116 -2.52 -6.03 12.28
N PRO A 117 -2.11 -6.41 13.49
CA PRO A 117 -0.95 -7.27 13.72
C PRO A 117 -1.18 -8.72 13.31
N THR A 118 -2.43 -9.13 13.07
CA THR A 118 -2.80 -10.50 12.71
C THR A 118 -3.20 -10.58 11.25
N GLU A 119 -4.12 -9.71 10.84
CA GLU A 119 -4.83 -9.77 9.55
C GLU A 119 -4.59 -8.53 8.68
N GLY A 120 -3.74 -7.60 9.11
CA GLY A 120 -3.50 -6.33 8.43
C GLY A 120 -2.94 -6.50 7.01
N VAL A 121 -3.39 -5.63 6.11
CA VAL A 121 -3.00 -5.69 4.69
C VAL A 121 -1.48 -5.53 4.52
N PHE A 122 -0.85 -4.66 5.32
CA PHE A 122 0.60 -4.46 5.23
C PHE A 122 1.36 -5.73 5.60
N LYS A 123 0.99 -6.38 6.72
CA LYS A 123 1.62 -7.62 7.16
C LYS A 123 1.52 -8.72 6.11
N TRP A 124 0.33 -8.89 5.52
CA TRP A 124 0.15 -9.85 4.44
C TRP A 124 1.08 -9.59 3.26
N ILE A 125 1.16 -8.34 2.78
CA ILE A 125 2.09 -7.99 1.68
C ILE A 125 3.53 -8.20 2.12
N GLU A 126 3.85 -7.88 3.38
CA GLU A 126 5.20 -7.99 3.95
C GLU A 126 5.74 -9.43 3.95
N GLU A 127 4.86 -10.40 4.16
CA GLU A 127 5.23 -11.83 4.09
C GLU A 127 5.61 -12.28 2.66
N HIS A 128 5.20 -11.53 1.64
CA HIS A 128 5.35 -11.92 0.24
C HIS A 128 6.32 -11.05 -0.56
N TRP A 129 6.59 -9.83 -0.12
CA TRP A 129 7.44 -8.88 -0.85
C TRP A 129 8.93 -9.08 -0.63
#